data_AF-A0A832Q9W8-F1
#
_entry.id   AF-A0A832Q9W8-F1
#
_cell.length_a   1.000
_cell.length_b   1.000
_cell.length_c   1.000
_cell.angle_alpha   90.00
_cell.angle_beta   90.00
_cell.angle_gamma   90.00
#
_symmetry.space_group_name_H-M   'P 1'
#
loop_
_entity.id
_entity.type
_entity.pdbx_description
1 polymer ?
#
loop_
_entity_poly.entity_id
_entity_poly.type
_entity_poly.pdbx_seq_one_letter_code
_entity_poly.pdbx_strand_id
1 'polypeptide(L)'
;MNATNLQPAATDASATPELQGFIADLFASAESPATATLDDLRDILMGSDVFISDFGELMHRQDRTALVIEVDFLIDCRGHETPLVRLLVN
;
A
#
# COMPACT_ATOMS: atom_id res chain seq x y z
N MET A 1 18.92 10.32 31.81
CA MET A 1 17.82 10.52 30.85
C MET A 1 18.33 9.97 29.52
N ASN A 2 17.96 8.74 29.16
CA ASN A 2 18.35 8.15 27.87
C ASN A 2 17.20 8.35 26.89
N ALA A 3 17.35 9.33 26.00
CA ALA A 3 16.57 9.42 24.78
C ALA A 3 17.40 8.78 23.66
N THR A 4 17.23 7.48 23.41
CA THR A 4 17.85 6.85 22.24
C THR A 4 17.08 5.61 21.81
N ASN A 5 16.66 5.62 20.54
CA ASN A 5 16.20 4.51 19.71
C ASN A 5 14.83 3.87 20.04
N LEU A 6 13.77 4.58 19.65
CA LEU A 6 12.65 3.95 18.95
C LEU A 6 12.98 3.92 17.45
N GLN A 7 13.98 3.13 17.07
CA GLN A 7 14.03 2.65 15.70
C GLN A 7 13.10 1.44 15.72
N PRO A 8 11.92 1.46 15.04
CA PRO A 8 11.14 0.25 14.91
C PRO A 8 12.11 -0.78 14.32
N ALA A 9 12.22 -1.94 14.95
CA ALA A 9 12.94 -3.05 14.36
C ALA A 9 12.51 -3.12 12.89
N ALA A 10 13.47 -3.12 11.97
CA ALA A 10 13.28 -3.42 10.56
C ALA A 10 12.81 -4.88 10.46
N THR A 11 11.61 -5.09 10.99
CA THR A 11 10.78 -6.25 10.82
C THR A 11 10.38 -6.13 9.37
N ASP A 12 10.60 -7.18 8.59
CA ASP A 12 10.09 -7.32 7.24
C ASP A 12 8.73 -6.62 7.16
N ALA A 13 8.72 -5.41 6.62
CA ALA A 13 7.56 -4.53 6.68
C ALA A 13 6.57 -5.09 5.68
N SER A 14 5.75 -6.03 6.10
CA SER A 14 4.73 -6.66 5.27
C SER A 14 3.50 -5.78 5.22
N ALA A 15 2.87 -5.73 4.05
CA ALA A 15 1.59 -5.07 3.87
C ALA A 15 0.53 -5.72 4.78
N THR A 16 -0.39 -4.90 5.29
CA THR A 16 -1.57 -5.34 6.04
C THR A 16 -2.51 -6.12 5.12
N PRO A 17 -3.37 -7.00 5.67
CA PRO A 17 -4.38 -7.69 4.88
C PRO A 17 -5.28 -6.75 4.07
N GLU A 18 -5.58 -5.57 4.59
CA GLU A 18 -6.38 -4.54 3.93
C GLU A 18 -5.65 -4.00 2.69
N LEU A 19 -4.37 -3.67 2.82
CA LEU A 19 -3.56 -3.22 1.69
C LEU A 19 -3.34 -4.34 0.67
N GLN A 20 -3.13 -5.59 1.13
CA GLN A 20 -3.03 -6.75 0.26
C GLN A 20 -4.31 -7.02 -0.54
N GLY A 21 -5.47 -6.91 0.12
CA GLY A 21 -6.78 -7.01 -0.53
C GLY A 21 -6.96 -5.93 -1.60
N PHE A 22 -6.61 -4.68 -1.28
CA PHE A 22 -6.65 -3.59 -2.24
C PHE A 22 -5.75 -3.84 -3.46
N ILE A 23 -4.51 -4.29 -3.24
CA ILE A 23 -3.58 -4.63 -4.34
C ILE A 23 -4.11 -5.80 -5.18
N ALA A 24 -4.72 -6.80 -4.55
CA ALA A 24 -5.31 -7.94 -5.26
C ALA A 24 -6.49 -7.50 -6.14
N ASP A 25 -7.37 -6.63 -5.65
CA ASP A 25 -8.48 -6.06 -6.41
C ASP A 25 -7.99 -5.18 -7.57
N LEU A 26 -6.94 -4.38 -7.32
CA LEU A 26 -6.26 -3.60 -8.36
C LEU A 26 -5.70 -4.52 -9.45
N PHE A 27 -5.11 -5.65 -9.07
CA PHE A 27 -4.54 -6.62 -10.01
C PHE A 27 -5.60 -7.40 -10.78
N ALA A 28 -6.76 -7.66 -10.18
CA ALA A 28 -7.90 -8.27 -10.86
C ALA A 28 -8.51 -7.34 -11.91
N SER A 29 -8.45 -6.03 -11.68
CA SER A 29 -9.05 -5.01 -12.56
C SER A 29 -8.08 -4.47 -13.63
N ALA A 30 -6.77 -4.63 -13.45
CA ALA A 30 -5.75 -4.08 -14.35
C ALA A 30 -5.31 -5.10 -15.43
N GLU A 31 -5.17 -4.62 -16.66
CA GLU A 31 -4.73 -5.43 -17.82
C GLU A 31 -3.23 -5.81 -17.76
N SER A 32 -2.43 -5.17 -16.89
CA SER A 32 -1.00 -5.47 -16.68
C SER A 32 -0.52 -5.15 -15.26
N PRO A 33 -0.82 -6.00 -14.27
CA PRO A 33 -0.47 -5.77 -12.86
C PRO A 33 1.02 -5.97 -12.53
N ALA A 34 1.77 -6.64 -13.40
CA ALA A 34 3.14 -7.08 -13.11
C ALA A 34 4.17 -5.94 -13.00
N THR A 35 3.83 -4.73 -13.47
CA THR A 35 4.74 -3.57 -13.48
C THR A 35 4.40 -2.52 -12.44
N ALA A 36 3.31 -2.67 -11.69
CA ALA A 36 2.91 -1.68 -10.69
C ALA A 36 3.87 -1.68 -9.50
N THR A 37 4.23 -0.48 -9.04
CA THR A 37 5.15 -0.22 -7.93
C THR A 37 4.44 0.41 -6.72
N LEU A 38 5.15 0.55 -5.60
CA LEU A 38 4.66 1.29 -4.44
C LEU A 38 4.36 2.76 -4.76
N ASP A 39 5.15 3.38 -5.64
CA ASP A 39 4.92 4.77 -6.08
C ASP A 39 3.61 4.88 -6.89
N ASP A 40 3.37 3.95 -7.82
CA ASP A 40 2.11 3.90 -8.57
C ASP A 40 0.90 3.70 -7.64
N LEU A 41 1.05 2.85 -6.63
CA LEU A 41 0.01 2.60 -5.63
C LEU A 41 -0.28 3.85 -4.79
N ARG A 42 0.76 4.58 -4.42
CA ARG A 42 0.62 5.86 -3.71
C ARG A 42 -0.12 6.87 -4.58
N ASP A 43 0.22 6.99 -5.85
CA ASP A 43 -0.46 7.88 -6.79
C ASP A 43 -1.93 7.49 -6.99
N ILE A 44 -2.23 6.20 -7.08
CA ILE A 44 -3.60 5.66 -7.10
C ILE A 44 -4.37 6.07 -5.85
N LEU A 45 -3.76 5.89 -4.67
CA LEU A 45 -4.35 6.25 -3.38
C LEU A 45 -4.37 7.76 -3.14
N MET A 46 -3.61 8.57 -3.87
CA MET A 46 -3.63 10.05 -3.79
C MET A 46 -4.46 10.69 -4.91
N GLY A 47 -4.82 9.93 -5.94
CA GLY A 47 -5.65 10.34 -7.07
C GLY A 47 -7.02 10.88 -6.65
N SER A 48 -7.54 11.81 -7.44
CA SER A 48 -8.84 12.46 -7.17
C SER A 48 -10.04 11.61 -7.56
N ASP A 49 -9.83 10.53 -8.32
CA ASP A 49 -10.89 9.60 -8.68
C ASP A 49 -11.10 8.58 -7.55
N VAL A 50 -12.30 8.63 -6.99
CA VAL A 50 -12.80 7.68 -6.01
C VAL A 50 -12.75 6.29 -6.65
N PHE A 51 -11.81 5.44 -6.21
CA PHE A 51 -11.84 4.02 -6.51
C PHE A 51 -13.07 3.42 -5.83
N ILE A 52 -14.10 3.15 -6.62
CA ILE A 52 -15.22 2.30 -6.26
C ILE A 52 -14.71 0.89 -6.51
N SER A 53 -14.39 0.12 -5.47
CA SER A 53 -14.22 -1.31 -5.66
C SER A 53 -15.57 -1.88 -6.13
N ASP A 54 -15.55 -2.86 -7.02
CA ASP A 54 -16.77 -3.59 -7.46
C ASP A 54 -17.50 -4.27 -6.28
N PHE A 55 -16.93 -4.25 -5.07
CA PHE A 55 -17.55 -4.69 -3.82
C PHE A 55 -18.37 -3.63 -3.07
N GLY A 56 -18.56 -2.43 -3.64
CA GLY A 56 -19.61 -1.50 -3.22
C GLY A 56 -19.44 -0.80 -1.87
N GLU A 57 -18.39 -1.11 -1.10
CA GLU A 57 -18.00 -0.26 0.02
C GLU A 57 -17.10 0.86 -0.48
N LEU A 58 -17.68 2.05 -0.59
CA LEU A 58 -16.93 3.31 -0.62
C LEU A 58 -15.88 3.24 0.48
N MET A 59 -14.61 3.07 0.10
CA MET A 59 -13.50 3.13 1.05
C MET A 59 -13.65 4.45 1.81
N HIS A 60 -13.93 4.39 3.11
CA HIS A 60 -14.13 5.61 3.87
C HIS A 60 -12.84 6.43 3.78
N ARG A 61 -12.96 7.76 3.73
CA ARG A 61 -11.80 8.66 3.63
C ARG A 61 -10.73 8.38 4.71
N GLN A 62 -11.14 7.83 5.85
CA GLN A 62 -10.27 7.41 6.94
C GLN A 62 -9.43 6.17 6.56
N ASP A 63 -10.03 5.17 5.93
CA ASP A 63 -9.37 3.95 5.46
C ASP A 63 -8.34 4.27 4.38
N ARG A 64 -8.69 5.16 3.44
CA ARG A 64 -7.76 5.66 2.42
C ARG A 64 -6.53 6.35 3.03
N THR A 65 -6.72 7.16 4.07
CA THR A 65 -5.59 7.84 4.72
C THR A 65 -4.67 6.85 5.43
N ALA A 66 -5.24 5.82 6.07
CA ALA A 66 -4.48 4.75 6.70
C ALA A 66 -3.62 3.99 5.67
N LEU A 67 -4.20 3.65 4.51
CA LEU A 67 -3.47 2.97 3.43
C LEU A 67 -2.35 3.83 2.84
N VAL A 68 -2.56 5.14 2.67
CA VAL A 68 -1.49 6.05 2.21
C VAL A 68 -0.33 6.06 3.21
N ILE A 69 -0.62 6.16 4.51
CA ILE A 69 0.41 6.14 5.56
C ILE A 69 1.18 4.82 5.54
N GLU A 70 0.47 3.71 5.36
CA GLU A 70 1.10 2.40 5.27
C GLU A 70 1.99 2.27 4.03
N VAL A 71 1.52 2.74 2.87
CA VAL A 71 2.31 2.75 1.64
C VAL A 71 3.55 3.63 1.78
N ASP A 72 3.44 4.82 2.38
CA ASP A 72 4.58 5.69 2.68
C ASP A 72 5.60 4.97 3.59
N PHE A 73 5.14 4.22 4.60
CA PHE A 73 6.01 3.41 5.46
C PHE A 73 6.70 2.28 4.68
N LEU A 74 5.98 1.60 3.78
CA LEU A 74 6.56 0.54 2.94
C LEU A 74 7.58 1.10 1.95
N ILE A 75 7.34 2.29 1.42
CA ILE A 75 8.29 3.04 0.58
C ILE A 75 9.56 3.35 1.37
N ASP A 76 9.42 3.86 2.60
CA ASP A 76 10.58 4.15 3.47
C ASP A 76 11.39 2.90 3.79
N CYS A 77 10.74 1.73 3.90
CA CYS A 77 11.41 0.47 4.22
C CYS A 77 12.02 -0.23 3.00
N ARG A 78 11.33 -0.25 1.85
CA ARG A 78 11.64 -1.10 0.70
C ARG A 78 12.04 -0.32 -0.56
N GLY A 79 11.71 0.97 -0.64
CA GLY A 79 11.95 1.84 -1.78
C GLY A 79 10.75 1.96 -2.71
N HIS A 80 10.60 3.14 -3.34
CA HIS A 80 9.50 3.50 -4.24
C HIS A 80 9.30 2.54 -5.41
N GLU A 81 10.40 2.02 -5.97
CA GLU A 81 10.42 1.10 -7.12
C GLU A 81 10.04 -0.35 -6.78
N THR A 82 9.69 -0.64 -5.52
CA THR A 82 9.31 -1.98 -5.09
C THR A 82 8.06 -2.45 -5.84
N PRO A 83 8.11 -3.58 -6.56
CA PRO A 83 6.94 -4.11 -7.25
C PRO A 83 5.86 -4.60 -6.26
N LEU A 84 4.59 -4.25 -6.50
CA LEU A 84 3.47 -4.60 -5.62
C LEU A 84 3.28 -6.11 -5.45
N VAL A 85 3.63 -6.90 -6.47
CA VAL A 85 3.59 -8.38 -6.39
C VAL A 85 4.46 -8.92 -5.25
N ARG A 86 5.52 -8.21 -4.84
CA ARG A 86 6.37 -8.59 -3.70
C ARG A 86 5.66 -8.46 -2.35
N LEU A 87 4.52 -7.78 -2.30
CA LEU A 87 3.71 -7.60 -1.09
C LEU A 87 2.60 -8.66 -0.98
N LEU A 88 2.31 -9.36 -2.08
CA LEU A 88 1.31 -10.44 -2.15
C LEU A 88 1.89 -11.83 -1.89
N VAL A 89 3.21 -11.99 -1.95
CA VAL A 89 3.90 -13.25 -1.69
C VAL A 89 4.52 -13.17 -0.30
N ASN A 90 3.89 -13.83 0.67
CA ASN A 90 4.44 -14.04 2.01
C ASN A 90 5.28 -15.33 2.02
#